data_AF-A0AAU6Y3M9-F1
#
_entry.id   AF-A0AAU6Y3M9-F1
#
_cell.length_a   1.000
_cell.length_b   1.000
_cell.length_c   1.000
_cell.angle_alpha   90.00
_cell.angle_beta   90.00
_cell.angle_gamma   90.00
#
_symmetry.space_group_name_H-M   'P 1'
#
loop_
_entity.id
_entity.type
_entity.pdbx_description
1 polymer ?
#
loop_
_entity_poly.entity_id
_entity_poly.type
_entity_poly.pdbx_seq_one_letter_code
_entity_poly.pdbx_strand_id
1 'polypeptide(L)' 'MAHHHKEEENNDSYFYIIGLVAGLFTGAVVNQGLVYIPIGGVLGLLTAALFLKVLVKGRQSA' A
#
# COMPACT_ATOMS: atom_id res chain seq x y z
N MET A 1 -17.28 13.80 36.34
CA MET A 1 -15.95 13.18 36.12
C MET A 1 -15.74 13.13 34.63
N ALA A 2 -14.76 13.87 34.12
CA ALA A 2 -14.54 14.06 32.70
C ALA A 2 -14.14 12.73 32.04
N HIS A 3 -14.97 12.24 31.11
CA HIS A 3 -14.60 11.15 30.21
C HIS A 3 -13.60 11.68 29.20
N HIS A 4 -12.30 11.46 29.46
CA HIS A 4 -11.28 11.52 28.43
C HIS A 4 -11.54 10.38 27.43
N HIS A 5 -12.32 10.67 26.39
CA HIS A 5 -12.39 9.83 25.19
C HIS A 5 -11.08 10.07 24.45
N LYS A 6 -10.08 9.23 24.72
CA LYS A 6 -8.90 9.15 23.89
C LYS A 6 -9.37 8.47 22.61
N GLU A 7 -9.66 9.26 21.58
CA GLU A 7 -9.85 8.77 20.23
C GLU A 7 -8.55 8.06 19.83
N GLU A 8 -8.45 6.78 20.14
CA GLU A 8 -7.48 5.90 19.49
C GLU A 8 -7.97 5.79 18.06
N GLU A 9 -7.43 6.66 17.18
CA GLU A 9 -7.60 6.59 15.74
C GLU A 9 -7.49 5.12 15.33
N ASN A 10 -8.62 4.54 14.91
CA ASN A 10 -8.73 3.12 14.57
C ASN A 10 -8.04 2.88 13.22
N ASN A 11 -6.72 3.07 13.18
CA ASN A 11 -5.88 2.90 12.01
C ASN A 11 -5.84 1.43 11.54
N ASP A 12 -6.14 0.48 12.44
CA ASP A 12 -6.25 -0.94 12.13
C ASP A 12 -7.28 -1.24 11.03
N SER A 13 -8.38 -0.49 10.99
CA SER A 13 -9.39 -0.66 9.94
C SER A 13 -8.85 -0.25 8.57
N TYR A 14 -8.05 0.82 8.51
CA TYR A 14 -7.39 1.25 7.28
C TYR A 14 -6.36 0.23 6.80
N PHE A 15 -5.57 -0.35 7.71
CA PHE A 15 -4.62 -1.41 7.35
C PHE A 15 -5.33 -2.67 6.83
N TYR A 16 -6.50 -3.01 7.38
CA TYR A 16 -7.33 -4.11 6.87
C TYR A 16 -7.85 -3.88 5.45
N ILE A 17 -8.35 -2.66 5.17
CA ILE A 17 -8.84 -2.28 3.83
C ILE A 17 -7.69 -2.31 2.82
N ILE A 18 -6.54 -1.74 3.18
CA ILE A 18 -5.35 -1.73 2.31
C ILE A 18 -4.88 -3.17 2.04
N GLY A 19 -4.85 -4.02 3.07
CA GLY A 19 -4.50 -5.43 2.93
C GLY A 19 -5.47 -6.20 2.01
N LEU A 20 -6.78 -5.94 2.14
CA LEU A 20 -7.81 -6.56 1.29
C LEU A 20 -7.67 -6.13 -0.17
N VAL A 21 -7.46 -4.84 -0.43
CA VAL A 21 -7.26 -4.31 -1.79
C VAL A 21 -5.98 -4.86 -2.41
N ALA A 22 -4.88 -4.88 -1.66
CA ALA A 22 -3.61 -5.45 -2.12
C ALA A 22 -3.72 -6.96 -2.41
N GLY A 23 -4.45 -7.70 -1.57
CA GLY A 23 -4.71 -9.13 -1.76
C GLY A 23 -5.55 -9.42 -3.00
N LEU A 24 -6.64 -8.67 -3.22
CA LEU A 24 -7.47 -8.79 -4.41
C LEU A 24 -6.68 -8.45 -5.70
N PHE A 25 -5.88 -7.39 -5.66
CA PHE A 25 -5.04 -7.00 -6.78
C PHE A 25 -4.01 -8.09 -7.12
N THR A 26 -3.34 -8.63 -6.10
CA THR A 26 -2.38 -9.73 -6.26
C THR A 26 -3.05 -10.98 -6.82
N GLY A 27 -4.21 -11.38 -6.28
CA GLY A 27 -4.97 -12.54 -6.75
C GLY A 27 -5.45 -12.41 -8.20
N ALA A 28 -5.90 -11.21 -8.58
CA ALA A 28 -6.30 -10.92 -9.96
C ALA A 28 -5.12 -11.02 -10.94
N VAL A 29 -3.93 -10.56 -10.55
CA VAL A 29 -2.71 -10.65 -11.36
C VAL A 29 -2.25 -12.11 -11.52
N VAL A 30 -2.30 -12.91 -10.46
CA VAL A 30 -1.87 -14.33 -10.50
C VAL A 30 -2.78 -15.17 -11.41
N ASN A 31 -4.08 -14.87 -11.47
CA ASN A 31 -5.05 -15.61 -12.29
C ASN A 31 -4.84 -15.43 -13.82
N GLN A 32 -4.10 -14.41 -14.26
CA GLN A 32 -3.84 -14.12 -15.68
C GLN A 32 -2.66 -14.95 -16.26
N GLY A 33 -2.01 -15.79 -15.46
CA GLY A 33 -0.97 -16.73 -15.90
C GLY A 33 0.47 -16.25 -15.65
N LEU A 34 1.43 -17.19 -15.64
CA LEU A 34 2.83 -16.98 -15.24
C LEU A 34 3.57 -15.91 -16.08
N VAL A 35 3.09 -15.59 -17.28
CA VAL A 35 3.65 -14.55 -18.17
C VAL A 35 3.52 -13.15 -17.56
N TYR A 36 2.50 -12.92 -16.73
CA TYR A 36 2.27 -11.63 -16.08
C TYR A 36 3.09 -11.43 -14.79
N ILE A 37 3.75 -12.47 -14.27
CA ILE A 37 4.63 -12.37 -13.10
C ILE A 37 5.80 -11.40 -13.35
N PRO A 38 6.60 -11.55 -14.43
CA PRO A 38 7.69 -10.60 -14.70
C PRO A 38 7.17 -9.19 -15.00
N ILE A 39 6.03 -9.07 -15.69
CA ILE A 39 5.43 -7.77 -16.04
C ILE A 39 4.95 -7.05 -14.77
N GLY A 40 4.19 -7.74 -13.93
CA GLY A 40 3.74 -7.23 -12.63
C GLY A 40 4.90 -6.92 -11.69
N GLY A 41 5.95 -7.74 -11.70
CA GLY A 41 7.17 -7.51 -10.93
C GLY A 41 7.92 -6.25 -11.37
N VAL A 42 8.11 -6.05 -12.68
CA VAL A 42 8.75 -4.84 -13.22
C VAL A 42 7.90 -3.61 -12.93
N LEU A 43 6.59 -3.66 -13.17
CA LEU A 43 5.68 -2.54 -12.85
C LEU A 43 5.64 -2.24 -11.34
N GLY A 44 5.67 -3.26 -10.49
CA GLY A 44 5.75 -3.11 -9.04
C GLY A 44 7.06 -2.44 -8.60
N LEU A 45 8.20 -2.86 -9.15
CA LEU A 45 9.51 -2.26 -8.87
C LEU A 45 9.58 -0.81 -9.36
N LEU A 46 9.03 -0.51 -10.54
CA LEU A 46 8.94 0.85 -11.06
C LEU A 46 8.08 1.73 -10.17
N THR A 47 6.93 1.21 -9.72
CA THR A 47 6.02 1.91 -8.79
C THR A 47 6.70 2.15 -7.45
N ALA A 48 7.46 1.18 -6.92
CA ALA A 48 8.24 1.33 -5.70
C ALA A 48 9.35 2.39 -5.85
N ALA A 49 10.05 2.41 -6.98
CA ALA A 49 11.07 3.41 -7.27
C ALA A 49 10.47 4.83 -7.38
N LEU A 50 9.29 4.96 -8.01
CA LEU A 50 8.55 6.22 -8.07
C LEU A 50 8.04 6.63 -6.68
N PHE A 51 7.51 5.70 -5.90
CA PHE A 51 7.06 5.94 -4.54
C PHE A 51 8.21 6.45 -3.66
N LEU A 52 9.39 5.83 -3.72
CA LEU A 52 10.59 6.33 -3.04
C LEU A 52 10.94 7.75 -3.51
N LYS A 53 10.93 8.03 -4.82
CA LYS A 53 11.22 9.37 -5.34
C LYS A 53 10.21 10.44 -4.93
N VAL A 54 8.92 10.12 -4.85
CA VAL A 54 7.86 11.08 -4.50
C VAL A 54 7.74 11.23 -2.99
N LEU A 55 7.65 10.12 -2.25
CA LEU A 55 7.41 10.10 -0.82
C LEU A 55 8.66 10.41 0.02
N VAL A 56 9.83 9.93 -0.38
CA VAL A 56 11.08 10.19 0.38
C VAL A 56 11.65 11.56 0.05
N LYS A 57 11.56 12.01 -1.19
CA LYS A 57 12.10 13.32 -1.58
C LYS A 57 11.27 14.49 -1.04
N GLY A 58 9.97 14.30 -0.79
CA GLY A 58 9.15 15.26 -0.06
C GLY A 58 9.60 15.50 1.39
N ARG A 59 10.39 14.60 1.98
CA ARG A 59 10.90 14.71 3.36
C ARG A 59 12.19 15.52 3.47
N GLN A 60 12.91 15.79 2.38
CA GLN A 60 14.16 16.54 2.43
C GLN A 60 13.95 18.06 2.45
N SER A 61 12.71 18.54 2.41
CA SER A 61 12.36 19.97 2.46
C SER A 61 11.54 20.36 3.70
N ALA A 62 11.57 19.53 4.76
CA ALA A 62 11.03 19.86 6.07
C ALA A 62 12.17 20.07 7.08
#